data_AF-A0AAW5KDI4-F1
#
_entry.id   AF-A0AAW5KDI4-F1
#
_cell.length_a   1.000
_cell.length_b   1.000
_cell.length_c   1.000
_cell.angle_alpha   90.00
_cell.angle_beta   90.00
_cell.angle_gamma   90.00
#
_symmetry.space_group_name_H-M   'P 1'
#
loop_
_entity.id
_entity.type
_entity.pdbx_description
1 polymer ?
#
loop_
_entity_poly.entity_id
_entity_poly.type
_entity_poly.pdbx_seq_one_letter_code
_entity_poly.pdbx_strand_id
1 'polypeptide(L)'
;ENGSLVWACGAYFFDDAKKAAEFNTKSKYVVLDSPSDDKTTNLFGVVFRTEESSFLVGYIAGMTTNTNQVGFVGGINDDNIATFEYGYKAGVEFA
;
A
#
# COMPACT_ATOMS: atom_id res chain seq x y z
N GLU A 1 27.20 -16.24 8.32
CA GLU A 1 27.32 -15.10 9.25
C GLU A 1 26.59 -13.82 8.82
N ASN A 2 25.96 -13.72 7.65
CA ASN A 2 25.10 -12.56 7.33
C ASN A 2 23.65 -13.01 7.10
N GLY A 3 22.73 -12.53 7.94
CA GLY A 3 21.30 -12.61 7.66
C GLY A 3 20.93 -11.56 6.61
N SER A 4 20.28 -11.97 5.52
CA SER A 4 19.81 -11.04 4.48
C SER A 4 18.51 -10.34 4.89
N LEU A 5 18.31 -9.12 4.41
CA LEU A 5 17.02 -8.43 4.43
C LEU A 5 16.31 -8.66 3.10
N VAL A 6 15.09 -9.18 3.13
CA VAL A 6 14.27 -9.49 1.95
C VAL A 6 13.06 -8.56 1.93
N TRP A 7 12.83 -7.90 0.79
CA TRP A 7 11.66 -7.05 0.56
C TRP A 7 10.67 -7.77 -0.35
N ALA A 8 9.47 -7.98 0.17
CA ALA A 8 8.31 -8.46 -0.56
C ALA A 8 7.42 -7.26 -0.90
N CYS A 9 7.42 -6.87 -2.17
CA CYS A 9 6.74 -5.66 -2.62
C CYS A 9 5.28 -5.95 -2.98
N GLY A 10 4.38 -5.73 -2.02
CA GLY A 10 2.93 -5.82 -2.19
C GLY A 10 2.29 -6.83 -1.24
N ALA A 11 1.05 -6.54 -0.84
CA ALA A 11 0.32 -7.29 0.19
C ALA A 11 0.16 -8.78 -0.15
N TYR A 12 0.03 -9.12 -1.43
CA TYR A 12 -0.16 -10.49 -1.91
C TYR A 12 1.02 -11.43 -1.59
N PHE A 13 2.19 -10.90 -1.25
CA PHE A 13 3.34 -11.70 -0.86
C PHE A 13 3.39 -12.03 0.63
N PHE A 14 2.43 -11.56 1.43
CA PHE A 14 2.49 -11.68 2.88
C PHE A 14 2.63 -13.13 3.37
N ASP A 15 1.77 -14.04 2.89
CA ASP A 15 1.79 -15.44 3.31
C ASP A 15 3.07 -16.16 2.90
N ASP A 16 3.62 -15.84 1.73
CA ASP A 16 4.86 -16.43 1.26
C ASP A 16 6.08 -15.89 2.03
N ALA A 17 6.09 -14.59 2.31
CA ALA A 17 7.10 -13.97 3.17
C ALA A 17 7.04 -14.56 4.59
N LYS A 18 5.84 -14.81 5.12
CA LYS A 18 5.65 -15.46 6.42
C LYS A 18 6.20 -16.87 6.45
N LYS A 19 5.86 -17.71 5.47
CA LYS A 19 6.44 -19.07 5.35
C LYS A 19 7.95 -19.03 5.25
N ALA A 20 8.50 -18.10 4.47
CA ALA A 20 9.95 -17.93 4.34
C ALA A 20 10.61 -17.48 5.66
N ALA A 21 9.95 -16.58 6.40
CA ALA A 21 10.39 -16.10 7.70
C ALA A 21 10.41 -17.20 8.76
N GLU A 22 9.38 -18.05 8.80
CA GLU A 22 9.28 -19.23 9.66
C GLU A 22 10.35 -20.28 9.31
N PHE A 23 10.62 -20.48 8.01
CA PHE A 23 11.62 -21.43 7.53
C PHE A 23 13.06 -20.97 7.80
N ASN A 24 13.35 -19.67 7.67
CA ASN A 24 14.68 -19.10 7.83
C ASN A 24 14.70 -17.93 8.82
N THR A 25 14.84 -18.29 10.10
CA THR A 25 14.87 -17.34 11.22
C THR A 25 16.13 -16.45 11.26
N LYS A 26 17.15 -16.71 10.41
CA LYS A 26 18.35 -15.86 10.33
C LYS A 26 18.14 -14.63 9.46
N SER A 27 17.19 -14.68 8.52
CA SER A 27 16.85 -13.56 7.64
C SER A 27 15.71 -12.74 8.20
N LYS A 28 15.65 -11.47 7.79
CA LYS A 28 14.54 -10.57 8.09
C LYS A 28 13.75 -10.28 6.83
N TYR A 29 12.45 -10.14 6.98
CA TYR A 29 11.51 -9.99 5.88
C TYR A 29 10.69 -8.71 6.10
N VAL A 30 10.46 -7.97 5.02
CA VAL A 30 9.58 -6.80 5.02
C VAL A 30 8.53 -7.01 3.93
N VAL A 31 7.26 -6.78 4.26
CA VAL A 31 6.15 -6.81 3.30
C VAL A 31 5.56 -5.41 3.19
N LEU A 32 5.54 -4.88 1.97
CA LEU A 32 4.84 -3.62 1.68
C LEU A 32 3.34 -3.87 1.54
N ASP A 33 2.55 -2.87 1.91
CA ASP A 33 1.08 -2.85 1.83
C ASP A 33 0.38 -3.87 2.75
N SER A 34 1.05 -4.33 3.81
CA SER A 34 0.47 -5.26 4.77
C SER A 34 0.87 -4.89 6.20
N PRO A 35 -0.02 -5.02 7.20
CA PRO A 35 0.36 -4.89 8.60
C PRO A 35 1.33 -6.01 9.02
N SER A 36 2.09 -5.78 10.08
CA SER A 36 2.92 -6.83 10.69
C SER A 36 2.07 -7.95 11.28
N ASP A 37 2.60 -9.18 11.29
CA ASP A 37 2.08 -10.27 12.11
C ASP A 37 2.80 -10.28 13.46
N ASP A 38 2.06 -10.10 14.55
CA ASP A 38 2.62 -10.11 15.90
C ASP A 38 3.24 -11.46 16.31
N LYS A 39 2.96 -12.54 15.58
CA LYS A 39 3.48 -13.89 15.87
C LYS A 39 4.83 -14.18 15.22
N THR A 40 5.19 -13.50 14.14
CA THR A 40 6.41 -13.79 13.35
C THR A 40 7.43 -12.68 13.52
N THR A 41 8.36 -12.85 14.46
CA THR A 41 9.26 -11.79 14.95
C THR A 41 10.32 -11.30 13.96
N ASN A 42 10.55 -12.02 12.86
CA ASN A 42 11.45 -11.64 11.77
C ASN A 42 10.71 -11.22 10.49
N LEU A 43 9.41 -10.94 10.57
CA LEU A 43 8.57 -10.41 9.50
C LEU A 43 8.00 -9.05 9.93
N PHE A 44 8.18 -8.02 9.10
CA PHE A 44 7.69 -6.68 9.35
C PHE A 44 6.78 -6.22 8.22
N GLY A 45 5.61 -5.70 8.57
CA GLY A 45 4.70 -5.08 7.62
C GLY A 45 4.91 -3.57 7.55
N VAL A 46 4.73 -3.00 6.35
CA VAL A 46 4.69 -1.55 6.12
C VAL A 46 3.32 -1.22 5.51
N VAL A 47 2.59 -0.33 6.17
CA VAL A 47 1.30 0.19 5.68
C VAL A 47 1.43 1.66 5.33
N PHE A 48 0.67 2.08 4.32
CA PHE A 48 0.62 3.47 3.87
C PHE A 48 -0.75 4.07 4.15
N ARG A 49 -0.78 5.35 4.53
CA ARG A 49 -2.00 6.17 4.53
C ARG A 49 -2.19 6.77 3.14
N THR A 50 -2.47 5.87 2.23
CA THR A 50 -2.54 6.09 0.79
C THR A 50 -3.51 7.20 0.41
N GLU A 51 -4.64 7.27 1.12
CA GLU A 51 -5.68 8.26 0.97
C GLU A 51 -5.15 9.71 1.09
N GLU A 52 -4.13 9.96 1.92
CA GLU A 52 -3.53 11.29 2.10
C GLU A 52 -2.88 11.78 0.80
N SER A 53 -2.08 10.92 0.17
CA SER A 53 -1.42 11.24 -1.10
C SER A 53 -2.44 11.38 -2.23
N SER A 54 -3.46 10.51 -2.24
CA SER A 54 -4.47 10.50 -3.28
C SER A 54 -5.40 11.71 -3.20
N PHE A 55 -5.71 12.19 -1.99
CA PHE A 55 -6.43 13.44 -1.77
C PHE A 55 -5.74 14.63 -2.45
N LEU A 56 -4.42 14.77 -2.28
CA LEU A 56 -3.68 15.87 -2.91
C LEU A 56 -3.77 15.79 -4.45
N VAL A 57 -3.69 14.58 -5.01
CA VAL A 57 -3.82 14.38 -6.47
C VAL A 57 -5.25 14.67 -6.95
N GLY A 58 -6.26 14.27 -6.18
CA GLY A 58 -7.66 14.58 -6.46
C GLY A 58 -7.93 16.08 -6.46
N TYR A 59 -7.43 16.80 -5.46
CA TYR A 59 -7.54 18.25 -5.38
C TYR A 59 -6.89 18.95 -6.57
N ILE A 60 -5.68 18.54 -6.95
CA ILE A 60 -5.00 19.07 -8.14
C ILE A 60 -5.84 18.79 -9.40
N ALA A 61 -6.40 17.59 -9.54
CA ALA A 61 -7.22 17.23 -10.70
C ALA A 61 -8.49 18.11 -10.80
N GLY A 62 -9.17 18.34 -9.67
CA GLY A 62 -10.34 19.24 -9.62
C GLY A 62 -9.97 20.70 -9.96
N MET A 63 -8.84 21.20 -9.43
CA MET A 63 -8.38 22.56 -9.68
C MET A 63 -7.86 22.81 -11.10
N THR A 64 -7.50 21.76 -11.85
CA THR A 64 -6.84 21.89 -13.17
C THR A 64 -7.69 21.42 -14.35
N THR A 65 -8.87 20.82 -14.10
CA THR A 65 -9.74 20.37 -15.19
C THR A 65 -10.34 21.55 -15.96
N ASN A 66 -10.40 21.43 -17.28
CA ASN A 66 -11.11 22.38 -18.16
C ASN A 66 -12.49 21.86 -18.58
N THR A 67 -12.80 20.59 -18.28
CA THR A 67 -14.04 19.91 -18.70
C THR A 67 -15.00 19.68 -17.55
N ASN A 68 -14.61 20.01 -16.32
CA ASN A 68 -15.32 19.65 -15.09
C ASN A 68 -15.55 18.14 -14.95
N GLN A 69 -14.69 17.34 -15.60
CA GLN A 69 -14.68 15.89 -15.52
C GLN A 69 -13.25 15.43 -15.20
N VAL A 70 -13.16 14.47 -14.29
CA VAL A 70 -11.92 13.80 -13.88
C VAL A 70 -12.21 12.31 -13.71
N GLY A 71 -11.18 11.47 -13.72
CA GLY A 71 -11.34 10.03 -13.70
C GLY A 71 -10.29 9.34 -12.83
N PHE A 72 -10.71 8.23 -12.22
CA PHE A 72 -9.84 7.33 -11.47
C PHE A 72 -9.86 5.96 -12.17
N VAL A 73 -8.69 5.40 -12.46
CA VAL A 73 -8.53 4.05 -13.01
C VAL A 73 -7.72 3.23 -12.02
N GLY A 74 -8.40 2.37 -11.26
CA GLY A 74 -7.80 1.51 -10.24
C GLY A 74 -7.21 0.21 -10.80
N GLY A 75 -6.48 -0.51 -9.93
CA GLY A 75 -5.96 -1.85 -10.19
C GLY A 75 -6.94 -2.95 -9.80
N ILE A 76 -6.46 -3.93 -9.02
CA ILE A 76 -7.30 -4.97 -8.42
C ILE A 76 -8.28 -4.30 -7.44
N ASN A 77 -9.55 -4.67 -7.49
CA ASN A 77 -10.54 -4.14 -6.56
C ASN A 77 -10.36 -4.78 -5.17
N ASP A 78 -9.59 -4.12 -4.32
CA ASP A 78 -9.32 -4.48 -2.93
C ASP A 78 -9.31 -3.23 -2.01
N ASP A 79 -9.19 -3.47 -0.71
CA ASP A 79 -9.24 -2.39 0.29
C ASP A 79 -8.12 -1.34 0.09
N ASN A 80 -6.94 -1.74 -0.42
CA ASN A 80 -5.84 -0.81 -0.67
C ASN A 80 -6.20 0.14 -1.82
N ILE A 81 -6.65 -0.40 -2.96
CA ILE A 81 -7.11 0.43 -4.09
C ILE A 81 -8.34 1.27 -3.71
N ALA A 82 -9.22 0.75 -2.86
CA ALA A 82 -10.34 1.54 -2.34
C ALA A 82 -9.85 2.80 -1.59
N THR A 83 -8.80 2.70 -0.76
CA THR A 83 -8.26 3.89 -0.06
C THR A 83 -7.73 4.96 -1.01
N PHE A 84 -7.08 4.57 -2.12
CA PHE A 84 -6.71 5.51 -3.19
C PHE A 84 -7.96 6.18 -3.79
N GLU A 85 -8.96 5.40 -4.18
CA GLU A 85 -10.17 5.93 -4.83
C GLU A 85 -10.91 6.92 -3.90
N TYR A 86 -11.06 6.57 -2.62
CA TYR A 86 -11.69 7.44 -1.63
C TYR A 86 -10.91 8.74 -1.43
N GLY A 87 -9.58 8.66 -1.24
CA GLY A 87 -8.74 9.85 -1.11
C GLY A 87 -8.87 10.76 -2.33
N TYR A 88 -8.73 10.19 -3.53
CA TYR A 88 -8.88 10.93 -4.79
C TYR A 88 -10.22 11.65 -4.89
N LYS A 89 -11.33 10.95 -4.66
CA LYS A 89 -12.68 11.55 -4.71
C LYS A 89 -12.84 12.68 -3.70
N ALA A 90 -12.41 12.48 -2.46
CA ALA A 90 -12.47 13.52 -1.43
C ALA A 90 -11.65 14.76 -1.81
N GLY A 91 -10.49 14.57 -2.45
CA GLY A 91 -9.69 15.67 -2.98
C GLY A 91 -10.40 16.44 -4.10
N VAL A 92 -11.01 15.72 -5.05
CA VAL A 92 -11.79 16.31 -6.15
C VAL A 92 -12.97 17.11 -5.63
N GLU A 93 -13.71 16.57 -4.65
CA GLU A 93 -14.86 17.25 -4.03
C GLU A 93 -14.47 18.51 -3.24
N PHE A 94 -13.23 18.56 -2.76
CA PHE A 94 -12.71 19.71 -2.01
C PHE A 94 -12.24 20.88 -2.91
N ALA A 95 -11.93 20.60 -4.18
CA ALA A 95 -11.48 21.59 -5.17
C ALA A 95 -12.64 22.47 -5.67
#